data_AF-A0A844UC32-F1
#
_entry.id   AF-A0A844UC32-F1
#
_cell.length_a   1.000
_cell.length_b   1.000
_cell.length_c   1.000
_cell.angle_alpha   90.00
_cell.angle_beta   90.00
_cell.angle_gamma   90.00
#
_symmetry.space_group_name_H-M   'P 1'
#
loop_
_entity.id
_entity.type
_entity.pdbx_description
1 polymer ?
#
loop_
_entity_poly.entity_id
_entity_poly.type
_entity_poly.pdbx_seq_one_letter_code
_entity_poly.pdbx_strand_id
1 'polypeptide(L)'
;MQTENLIFTNWRARCSSFGKLMTNLPSEEESLKIVTEIKDLTNERDYGINANGNKVKWTENKDNRLAFLLDKQNKGDELPTGAITYLEEVFRDKFWNRKRFLENKYLTKGTVCEEDALDLVSQRDNFFYRKNDEHIHNYFLQGTPDNLQKKIKDTKTSWDLESFEKAELTTLYEWQLKGYSWISHSYDFPELETKTISELDYCLVNAPYDLLMDELKQLQWKHNVIDIDNPSEEFIEEAKQLERNMIFDIAKFKEEYPYYDFYSTILDFSIPPFMRNKSFNVTLTEDDIKHMTRRITMAREWLVNKEKETLKQISNGWNN
;
A
#
# COMPACT_ATOMS: atom_id res chain seq x y z
N MET A 1 33.42 -0.88 -18.75
CA MET A 1 32.53 -0.64 -17.59
C MET A 1 31.87 -1.96 -17.26
N GLN A 2 31.78 -2.33 -15.99
CA GLN A 2 31.32 -3.65 -15.53
C GLN A 2 29.92 -3.97 -16.07
N THR A 3 29.84 -4.73 -17.16
CA THR A 3 28.59 -5.22 -17.74
C THR A 3 28.08 -6.50 -17.08
N GLU A 4 28.81 -7.03 -16.10
CA GLU A 4 28.51 -8.34 -15.49
C GLU A 4 27.74 -8.26 -14.17
N ASN A 5 27.67 -7.10 -13.50
CA ASN A 5 26.97 -6.94 -12.22
C ASN A 5 25.91 -5.83 -12.31
N LEU A 6 24.76 -6.17 -12.91
CA LEU A 6 23.59 -5.29 -12.97
C LEU A 6 22.90 -5.25 -11.60
N ILE A 7 22.64 -4.06 -11.09
CA ILE A 7 22.14 -3.86 -9.71
C ILE A 7 20.73 -4.41 -9.52
N PHE A 8 19.94 -4.50 -10.60
CA PHE A 8 18.55 -4.95 -10.53
C PHE A 8 18.35 -6.45 -10.72
N THR A 9 19.40 -7.23 -11.01
CA THR A 9 19.29 -8.68 -11.23
C THR A 9 18.68 -9.42 -10.03
N ASN A 10 19.01 -8.97 -8.82
CA ASN A 10 18.49 -9.54 -7.57
C ASN A 10 17.50 -8.60 -6.85
N TRP A 11 16.88 -7.67 -7.59
CA TRP A 11 15.99 -6.68 -6.99
C TRP A 11 14.77 -7.34 -6.33
N ARG A 12 14.49 -7.00 -5.07
CA ARG A 12 13.33 -7.49 -4.31
C ARG A 12 12.31 -6.38 -4.12
N ALA A 13 11.05 -6.64 -4.45
CA ALA A 13 9.99 -5.67 -4.27
C ALA A 13 9.63 -5.53 -2.78
N ARG A 14 9.40 -4.30 -2.30
CA ARG A 14 9.02 -4.05 -0.90
C ARG A 14 7.52 -4.30 -0.71
N CYS A 15 7.13 -5.05 0.33
CA CYS A 15 5.72 -5.36 0.63
C CYS A 15 4.82 -4.12 0.70
N SER A 16 5.28 -3.04 1.34
CA SER A 16 4.51 -1.80 1.48
C SER A 16 4.35 -0.98 0.20
N SER A 17 5.00 -1.36 -0.92
CA SER A 17 4.89 -0.63 -2.19
C SER A 17 4.63 -1.49 -3.42
N PHE A 18 4.81 -2.81 -3.36
CA PHE A 18 4.63 -3.67 -4.53
C PHE A 18 3.16 -3.82 -4.95
N GLY A 19 2.19 -3.46 -4.10
CA GLY A 19 0.78 -3.39 -4.51
C GLY A 19 0.57 -2.56 -5.78
N LYS A 20 1.44 -1.57 -6.05
CA LYS A 20 1.46 -0.80 -7.31
C LYS A 20 1.73 -1.66 -8.56
N LEU A 21 2.49 -2.74 -8.41
CA LEU A 21 2.75 -3.74 -9.47
C LEU A 21 1.59 -4.71 -9.68
N MET A 22 0.73 -4.86 -8.67
CA MET A 22 -0.37 -5.81 -8.66
C MET A 22 -1.68 -5.21 -9.18
N THR A 23 -1.61 -4.03 -9.81
CA THR A 23 -2.76 -3.38 -10.44
C THR A 23 -3.10 -4.05 -11.77
N ASN A 24 -4.38 -4.01 -12.17
CA ASN A 24 -4.87 -4.53 -13.45
C ASN A 24 -4.39 -5.96 -13.77
N LEU A 25 -4.51 -6.88 -12.80
CA LEU A 25 -4.20 -8.29 -13.07
C LEU A 25 -5.26 -8.85 -14.02
N PRO A 26 -4.86 -9.45 -15.16
CA PRO A 26 -5.81 -10.15 -16.01
C PRO A 26 -6.41 -11.31 -15.23
N SER A 27 -7.74 -11.36 -15.13
CA SER A 27 -8.40 -12.46 -14.46
C SER A 27 -8.38 -13.71 -15.34
N GLU A 28 -8.46 -14.89 -14.73
CA GLU A 28 -8.57 -16.15 -15.47
C GLU A 28 -9.83 -16.15 -16.35
N GLU A 29 -10.94 -15.59 -15.84
CA GLU A 29 -12.20 -15.44 -16.57
C GLU A 29 -12.05 -14.53 -17.80
N GLU A 30 -11.36 -13.40 -17.68
CA GLU A 30 -11.09 -12.51 -18.80
C GLU A 30 -10.20 -13.18 -19.86
N SER A 31 -9.20 -13.93 -19.41
CA SER A 31 -8.32 -14.69 -20.30
C SER A 31 -9.10 -15.76 -21.07
N LEU A 32 -10.00 -16.48 -20.39
CA LEU A 32 -10.88 -17.49 -20.99
C LEU A 32 -11.87 -16.86 -21.99
N LYS A 33 -12.42 -15.69 -21.67
CA LYS A 33 -13.30 -14.92 -22.56
C LYS A 33 -12.58 -14.53 -23.84
N ILE A 34 -11.35 -14.04 -23.76
CA ILE A 34 -10.53 -13.69 -24.92
C ILE A 34 -10.29 -14.92 -25.80
N VAL A 35 -9.89 -16.05 -25.21
CA VAL A 35 -9.64 -17.30 -25.95
C VAL A 35 -10.92 -17.81 -26.63
N THR A 36 -12.05 -17.73 -25.95
CA THR A 36 -13.35 -18.15 -26.49
C THR A 36 -13.78 -17.24 -27.63
N GLU A 37 -13.65 -15.92 -27.48
CA GLU A 37 -14.00 -14.94 -28.51
C GLU A 37 -13.12 -15.09 -29.76
N ILE A 38 -11.82 -15.37 -29.60
CA ILE A 38 -10.91 -15.68 -30.72
C ILE A 38 -11.40 -16.93 -31.46
N LYS A 39 -11.77 -17.99 -30.73
CA LYS A 39 -12.26 -19.23 -31.32
C LYS A 39 -13.55 -19.03 -32.11
N ASP A 40 -14.50 -18.28 -31.55
CA ASP A 40 -15.79 -18.01 -32.19
C ASP A 40 -15.62 -17.14 -33.44
N LEU A 41 -14.82 -16.07 -33.38
CA LEU A 41 -14.54 -15.22 -34.53
C LEU A 41 -13.77 -15.97 -35.63
N THR A 42 -12.85 -16.86 -35.27
CA THR A 42 -12.13 -17.70 -36.24
C THR A 42 -13.07 -18.66 -36.96
N ASN A 43 -13.98 -19.30 -36.21
CA ASN A 43 -15.01 -20.17 -36.80
C ASN A 43 -15.97 -19.39 -37.71
N GLU A 44 -16.37 -18.18 -37.31
CA GLU A 44 -17.20 -17.30 -38.15
C GLU A 44 -16.51 -16.92 -39.46
N ARG A 45 -15.20 -16.65 -39.43
CA ARG A 45 -14.41 -16.32 -40.62
C ARG A 45 -14.31 -17.51 -41.57
N ASP A 46 -14.00 -18.69 -41.04
CA ASP A 46 -13.65 -19.87 -41.84
C ASP A 46 -14.89 -20.60 -42.37
N TYR A 47 -15.99 -20.63 -41.60
CA TYR A 47 -17.20 -21.38 -41.93
C TYR A 47 -18.44 -20.51 -42.21
N GLY A 48 -18.38 -19.20 -41.93
CA GLY A 48 -19.51 -18.28 -42.14
C GLY A 48 -20.70 -18.50 -41.20
N ILE A 49 -20.48 -19.19 -40.08
CA ILE A 49 -21.50 -19.59 -39.10
C ILE A 49 -21.06 -19.08 -37.72
N ASN A 50 -21.98 -18.42 -36.98
CA ASN A 50 -21.71 -18.00 -35.61
C ASN A 50 -21.90 -19.12 -34.58
N ALA A 51 -21.56 -18.83 -33.32
CA ALA A 51 -21.74 -19.76 -32.19
C ALA A 51 -23.19 -20.31 -32.06
N ASN A 52 -24.19 -19.60 -32.59
CA ASN A 52 -25.61 -20.00 -32.57
C ASN A 52 -26.06 -20.76 -33.84
N GLY A 53 -25.16 -21.07 -34.78
CA GLY A 53 -25.50 -21.80 -36.00
C GLY A 53 -26.09 -20.95 -37.13
N ASN A 54 -26.14 -19.63 -36.98
CA ASN A 54 -26.69 -18.73 -38.00
C ASN A 54 -25.63 -18.35 -39.02
N LYS A 55 -26.02 -18.24 -40.30
CA LYS A 55 -25.15 -17.69 -41.36
C LYS A 55 -24.89 -16.22 -41.11
N VAL A 56 -23.63 -15.81 -41.08
CA VAL A 56 -23.24 -14.42 -40.84
C VAL A 56 -22.26 -13.95 -41.90
N LYS A 57 -22.42 -12.69 -42.33
CA LYS A 57 -21.47 -12.04 -43.24
C LYS A 57 -20.24 -11.58 -42.46
N TRP A 58 -19.05 -11.93 -42.95
CA TRP A 58 -17.79 -11.39 -42.43
C TRP A 58 -17.67 -9.90 -42.76
N THR A 59 -17.23 -9.10 -41.80
CA THR A 59 -17.12 -7.63 -41.93
C THR A 59 -15.74 -7.15 -41.48
N GLU A 60 -15.30 -6.01 -41.99
CA GLU A 60 -14.02 -5.38 -41.64
C GLU A 60 -13.89 -5.12 -40.13
N ASN A 61 -14.98 -4.76 -39.46
CA ASN A 61 -14.98 -4.59 -37.99
C ASN A 61 -14.66 -5.88 -37.24
N LYS A 62 -15.12 -7.04 -37.73
CA LYS A 62 -14.81 -8.36 -37.13
C LYS A 62 -13.37 -8.76 -37.39
N ASP A 63 -12.86 -8.43 -38.57
CA ASP A 63 -11.45 -8.65 -38.93
C ASP A 63 -10.52 -7.84 -38.01
N ASN A 64 -10.80 -6.54 -37.84
CA ASN A 64 -10.08 -5.66 -36.91
C ASN A 64 -10.17 -6.16 -35.46
N ARG A 65 -11.32 -6.67 -35.02
CA ARG A 65 -11.51 -7.23 -33.68
C ARG A 65 -10.68 -8.51 -33.49
N LEU A 66 -10.71 -9.44 -34.44
CA LEU A 66 -9.94 -10.68 -34.39
C LEU A 66 -8.44 -10.38 -34.38
N ALA A 67 -7.98 -9.47 -35.25
CA ALA A 67 -6.59 -9.02 -35.28
C ALA A 67 -6.16 -8.40 -33.93
N PHE A 68 -7.00 -7.55 -33.34
CA PHE A 68 -6.74 -6.97 -32.02
C PHE A 68 -6.65 -8.03 -30.90
N LEU A 69 -7.54 -9.02 -30.89
CA LEU A 69 -7.54 -10.08 -29.88
C LEU A 69 -6.34 -11.02 -30.03
N LEU A 70 -5.95 -11.35 -31.26
CA LEU A 70 -4.75 -12.13 -31.54
C LEU A 70 -3.48 -11.37 -31.14
N ASP A 71 -3.40 -10.07 -31.44
CA ASP A 71 -2.30 -9.21 -30.99
C ASP A 71 -2.23 -9.16 -29.45
N LYS A 72 -3.38 -8.99 -28.78
CA LYS A 72 -3.46 -9.01 -27.31
C LYS A 72 -3.04 -10.37 -26.72
N GLN A 73 -3.44 -11.47 -27.35
CA GLN A 73 -3.03 -12.82 -26.94
C GLN A 73 -1.53 -13.04 -27.14
N ASN A 74 -0.97 -12.55 -28.25
CA ASN A 74 0.45 -12.68 -28.58
C ASN A 74 1.36 -11.80 -27.71
N LYS A 75 0.93 -10.57 -27.39
CA LYS A 75 1.65 -9.66 -26.49
C LYS A 75 1.69 -10.18 -25.06
N GLY A 76 0.67 -10.94 -24.65
CA GLY A 76 0.59 -11.52 -23.31
C GLY A 76 0.30 -10.48 -22.23
N ASP A 77 0.70 -10.77 -21.00
CA ASP A 77 0.58 -9.83 -19.87
C ASP A 77 1.69 -8.77 -19.97
N GLU A 78 1.32 -7.50 -20.00
CA GLU A 78 2.25 -6.36 -19.98
C GLU A 78 2.18 -5.64 -18.63
N LEU A 79 3.27 -4.98 -18.24
CA LEU A 79 3.26 -4.14 -17.04
C LEU A 79 2.33 -2.93 -17.27
N PRO A 80 1.34 -2.68 -16.41
CA PRO A 80 0.46 -1.53 -16.57
C PRO A 80 1.24 -0.23 -16.35
N THR A 81 0.73 0.89 -16.90
CA THR A 81 1.36 2.22 -16.80
C THR A 81 1.68 2.64 -15.36
N GLY A 82 0.81 2.29 -14.40
CA GLY A 82 1.04 2.55 -12.98
C GLY A 82 2.22 1.76 -12.41
N ALA A 83 2.39 0.50 -12.82
CA ALA A 83 3.53 -0.31 -12.44
C ALA A 83 4.83 0.26 -13.01
N ILE A 84 4.83 0.67 -14.29
CA ILE A 84 6.00 1.30 -14.93
C ILE A 84 6.39 2.60 -14.20
N THR A 85 5.42 3.45 -13.87
CA THR A 85 5.67 4.68 -13.08
C THR A 85 6.37 4.37 -11.76
N TYR A 86 5.95 3.33 -11.05
CA TYR A 86 6.60 2.88 -9.83
C TYR A 86 8.02 2.32 -10.08
N LEU A 87 8.24 1.57 -11.16
CA LEU A 87 9.57 1.07 -11.49
C LEU A 87 10.54 2.19 -11.88
N GLU A 88 10.07 3.25 -12.51
CA GLU A 88 10.87 4.47 -12.73
C GLU A 88 11.26 5.14 -11.39
N GLU A 89 10.38 5.14 -10.38
CA GLU A 89 10.73 5.60 -9.02
C GLU A 89 11.83 4.73 -8.40
N VAL A 90 11.67 3.41 -8.48
CA VAL A 90 12.66 2.43 -7.98
C VAL A 90 14.00 2.60 -8.69
N PHE A 91 13.98 2.78 -10.01
CA PHE A 91 15.18 2.99 -10.82
C PHE A 91 15.91 4.25 -10.38
N ARG A 92 15.20 5.38 -10.22
CA ARG A 92 15.79 6.63 -9.73
C ARG A 92 16.40 6.50 -8.33
N ASP A 93 15.72 5.80 -7.42
CA ASP A 93 16.24 5.55 -6.07
C ASP A 93 17.53 4.72 -6.12
N LYS A 94 17.53 3.58 -6.81
CA LYS A 94 18.64 2.62 -6.73
C LYS A 94 19.80 2.93 -7.67
N PHE A 95 19.53 3.35 -8.90
CA PHE A 95 20.56 3.61 -9.90
C PHE A 95 21.19 5.00 -9.70
N TRP A 96 20.37 6.02 -9.45
CA TRP A 96 20.85 7.40 -9.30
C TRP A 96 21.08 7.83 -7.85
N ASN A 97 20.70 7.00 -6.87
CA ASN A 97 20.69 7.38 -5.45
C ASN A 97 19.87 8.66 -5.20
N ARG A 98 18.75 8.83 -5.93
CA ARG A 98 17.89 10.01 -5.88
C ARG A 98 16.49 9.64 -5.43
N LYS A 99 16.25 9.79 -4.13
CA LYS A 99 14.93 9.56 -3.51
C LYS A 99 14.17 10.88 -3.37
N ARG A 100 12.87 10.85 -3.67
CA ARG A 100 11.96 11.93 -3.28
C ARG A 100 11.63 11.76 -1.80
N PHE A 101 11.94 12.76 -0.99
CA PHE A 101 11.47 12.83 0.40
C PHE A 101 10.00 13.23 0.38
N LEU A 102 9.13 12.25 0.63
CA LEU A 102 7.70 12.46 0.83
C LEU A 102 7.42 12.25 2.31
N GLU A 103 7.71 13.27 3.11
CA GLU A 103 7.36 13.31 4.52
C GLU A 103 6.08 14.15 4.64
N ASN A 104 5.03 13.55 5.20
CA ASN A 104 3.81 14.27 5.54
C ASN A 104 3.40 13.92 6.97
N LYS A 105 2.58 14.78 7.57
CA LYS A 105 2.10 14.62 8.94
C LYS A 105 1.38 13.29 9.18
N TYR A 106 0.65 12.81 8.19
CA TYR A 106 -0.08 11.55 8.23
C TYR A 106 0.83 10.33 8.37
N LEU A 107 1.90 10.27 7.56
CA LEU A 107 2.89 9.20 7.60
C LEU A 107 3.69 9.24 8.91
N THR A 108 4.02 10.45 9.37
CA THR A 108 4.75 10.66 10.63
C THR A 108 3.94 10.14 11.82
N LYS A 109 2.64 10.48 11.90
CA LYS A 109 1.73 9.93 12.91
C LYS A 109 1.69 8.40 12.86
N GLY A 110 1.58 7.84 11.66
CA GLY A 110 1.60 6.39 11.43
C GLY A 110 2.82 5.71 12.04
N THR A 111 4.02 6.25 11.78
CA THR A 111 5.28 5.68 12.27
C THR A 111 5.46 5.85 13.78
N VAL A 112 5.11 7.02 14.33
CA VAL A 112 5.30 7.30 15.76
C VAL A 112 4.31 6.51 16.63
N CYS A 113 3.06 6.38 16.19
CA CYS A 113 1.99 5.73 16.95
C CYS A 113 1.82 4.23 16.65
N GLU A 114 2.81 3.59 16.04
CA GLU A 114 2.74 2.17 15.67
C GLU A 114 2.62 1.26 16.92
N GLU A 115 3.38 1.56 17.98
CA GLU A 115 3.30 0.83 19.25
C GLU A 115 1.96 1.06 19.95
N ASP A 116 1.47 2.30 19.99
CA ASP A 116 0.14 2.62 20.54
C ASP A 116 -1.00 1.90 19.82
N ALA A 117 -0.86 1.76 18.49
CA ALA A 117 -1.82 1.02 17.68
C ALA A 117 -1.79 -0.48 18.01
N LEU A 118 -0.61 -1.08 18.16
CA LEU A 118 -0.47 -2.47 18.60
C LEU A 118 -0.97 -2.69 20.03
N ASP A 119 -0.79 -1.73 20.94
CA ASP A 119 -1.35 -1.80 22.29
C ASP A 119 -2.89 -1.81 22.27
N LEU A 120 -3.50 -1.00 21.40
CA LEU A 120 -4.95 -0.99 21.23
C LEU A 120 -5.46 -2.34 20.69
N VAL A 121 -4.75 -2.94 19.74
CA VAL A 121 -5.03 -4.30 19.24
C VAL A 121 -4.83 -5.34 20.35
N SER A 122 -3.82 -5.17 21.19
CA SER A 122 -3.51 -6.05 22.33
C SER A 122 -4.63 -6.05 23.36
N GLN A 123 -5.21 -4.88 23.66
CA GLN A 123 -6.36 -4.74 24.54
C GLN A 123 -7.60 -5.47 23.98
N ARG A 124 -7.84 -5.36 22.67
CA ARG A 124 -8.96 -6.03 21.99
C ARG A 124 -8.84 -7.56 22.08
N ASP A 125 -7.65 -8.09 21.80
CA ASP A 125 -7.40 -9.53 21.74
C ASP A 125 -7.05 -10.16 23.10
N ASN A 126 -6.95 -9.33 24.15
CA ASN A 126 -6.45 -9.71 25.48
C ASN A 126 -5.13 -10.51 25.38
N PHE A 127 -4.22 -10.03 24.54
CA PHE A 127 -2.95 -10.67 24.24
C PHE A 127 -1.89 -9.61 23.99
N PHE A 128 -0.71 -9.78 24.58
CA PHE A 128 0.39 -8.83 24.40
C PHE A 128 1.11 -9.06 23.06
N TYR A 129 0.89 -8.16 22.11
CA TYR A 129 1.62 -8.14 20.84
C TYR A 129 2.89 -7.31 20.97
N ARG A 130 4.01 -7.88 20.52
CA ARG A 130 5.30 -7.19 20.43
C ARG A 130 5.49 -6.63 19.03
N LYS A 131 5.95 -5.39 18.94
CA LYS A 131 6.44 -4.84 17.67
C LYS A 131 7.56 -5.71 17.10
N ASN A 132 7.50 -5.95 15.81
CA ASN A 132 8.54 -6.65 15.06
C ASN A 132 9.48 -5.66 14.38
N ASP A 133 10.75 -5.68 14.77
CA ASP A 133 11.81 -4.91 14.10
C ASP A 133 12.58 -5.73 13.06
N GLU A 134 12.27 -7.03 12.90
CA GLU A 134 13.00 -7.90 12.00
C GLU A 134 12.61 -7.65 10.53
N HIS A 135 13.61 -7.38 9.70
CA HIS A 135 13.45 -7.24 8.27
C HIS A 135 13.55 -8.60 7.56
N ILE A 136 12.42 -9.08 7.05
CA ILE A 136 12.29 -10.39 6.41
C ILE A 136 12.28 -10.26 4.89
N HIS A 137 12.76 -11.29 4.20
CA HIS A 137 12.79 -11.32 2.74
C HIS A 137 12.79 -12.74 2.18
N ASN A 138 12.36 -12.87 0.93
CA ASN A 138 12.55 -14.10 0.15
C ASN A 138 13.26 -13.75 -1.16
N TYR A 139 13.22 -14.65 -2.16
CA TYR A 139 13.83 -14.36 -3.45
C TYR A 139 13.18 -13.16 -4.13
N PHE A 140 11.89 -12.88 -3.96
CA PHE A 140 11.09 -11.89 -4.70
C PHE A 140 10.75 -10.62 -3.92
N LEU A 141 10.44 -10.75 -2.63
CA LEU A 141 9.89 -9.72 -1.77
C LEU A 141 10.77 -9.45 -0.55
N GLN A 142 10.56 -8.30 0.07
CA GLN A 142 11.16 -7.90 1.35
C GLN A 142 10.24 -6.97 2.13
N GLY A 143 10.33 -6.96 3.46
CA GLY A 143 9.52 -6.07 4.29
C GLY A 143 9.67 -6.31 5.79
N THR A 144 9.00 -5.47 6.57
CA THR A 144 8.96 -5.52 8.03
C THR A 144 7.49 -5.37 8.42
N PRO A 145 6.74 -6.47 8.64
CA PRO A 145 5.39 -6.38 9.20
C PRO A 145 5.46 -5.91 10.66
N ASP A 146 4.40 -5.27 11.14
CA ASP A 146 4.37 -4.67 12.48
C ASP A 146 4.39 -5.74 13.59
N ASN A 147 3.79 -6.91 13.35
CA ASN A 147 3.80 -8.03 14.30
C ASN A 147 3.75 -9.41 13.62
N LEU A 148 4.40 -10.39 14.27
CA LEU A 148 4.57 -11.78 13.81
C LEU A 148 4.08 -12.82 14.85
N GLN A 149 3.03 -12.51 15.63
CA GLN A 149 2.50 -13.41 16.65
C GLN A 149 1.03 -13.76 16.40
N LYS A 150 0.65 -15.03 16.60
CA LYS A 150 -0.64 -15.65 16.21
C LYS A 150 -0.91 -15.60 14.70
N LYS A 151 -1.02 -14.40 14.15
CA LYS A 151 -1.16 -14.10 12.73
C LYS A 151 -0.37 -12.85 12.42
N ILE A 152 0.04 -12.70 11.16
CA ILE A 152 0.76 -11.50 10.73
C ILE A 152 -0.20 -10.31 10.83
N LYS A 153 0.23 -9.24 11.50
CA LYS A 153 -0.55 -8.02 11.66
C LYS A 153 0.20 -6.83 11.11
N ASP A 154 -0.55 -5.90 10.55
CA ASP A 154 -0.10 -4.61 10.07
C ASP A 154 -1.11 -3.56 10.55
N THR A 155 -0.64 -2.60 11.32
CA THR A 155 -1.46 -1.55 11.91
C THR A 155 -1.42 -0.31 11.03
N LYS A 156 -2.54 0.42 11.00
CA LYS A 156 -2.66 1.68 10.27
C LYS A 156 -3.32 2.70 11.17
N THR A 157 -2.54 3.68 11.60
CA THR A 157 -3.04 4.75 12.45
C THR A 157 -3.80 5.78 11.61
N SER A 158 -5.08 5.94 11.92
CA SER A 158 -5.92 6.96 11.28
C SER A 158 -5.58 8.36 11.79
N TRP A 159 -5.74 9.36 10.93
CA TRP A 159 -5.44 10.74 11.28
C TRP A 159 -6.47 11.30 12.28
N ASP A 160 -7.74 11.13 11.93
CA ASP A 160 -8.92 11.64 12.62
C ASP A 160 -10.04 10.60 12.62
N LEU A 161 -11.15 10.93 13.27
CA LEU A 161 -12.32 10.04 13.35
C LEU A 161 -12.96 9.80 11.97
N GLU A 162 -13.04 10.83 11.12
CA GLU A 162 -13.67 10.71 9.80
C GLU A 162 -12.91 9.73 8.88
N SER A 163 -11.58 9.84 8.82
CA SER A 163 -10.72 8.93 8.06
C SER A 163 -10.75 7.51 8.62
N PHE A 164 -10.90 7.36 9.94
CA PHE A 164 -11.11 6.05 10.58
C PHE A 164 -12.46 5.43 10.23
N GLU A 165 -13.54 6.18 10.28
CA GLU A 165 -14.88 5.70 9.93
C GLU A 165 -14.94 5.24 8.48
N LYS A 166 -14.32 5.99 7.57
CA LYS A 166 -14.22 5.67 6.13
C LYS A 166 -13.12 4.64 5.80
N ALA A 167 -12.34 4.18 6.77
CA ALA A 167 -11.25 3.25 6.50
C ALA A 167 -11.81 1.90 6.02
N GLU A 168 -11.31 1.46 4.86
CA GLU A 168 -11.65 0.20 4.21
C GLU A 168 -10.37 -0.49 3.74
N LEU A 169 -10.41 -1.82 3.64
CA LEU A 169 -9.31 -2.59 3.09
C LEU A 169 -9.10 -2.21 1.61
N THR A 170 -8.01 -1.51 1.32
CA THR A 170 -7.62 -1.19 -0.05
C THR A 170 -6.85 -2.36 -0.69
N THR A 171 -6.93 -2.50 -2.00
CA THR A 171 -6.14 -3.49 -2.76
C THR A 171 -4.65 -3.37 -2.51
N LEU A 172 -4.12 -2.16 -2.26
CA LEU A 172 -2.70 -1.96 -1.94
C LEU A 172 -2.32 -2.63 -0.61
N TYR A 173 -3.13 -2.47 0.42
CA TYR A 173 -2.89 -3.10 1.73
C TYR A 173 -3.17 -4.60 1.71
N GLU A 174 -4.15 -5.04 0.92
CA GLU A 174 -4.39 -6.47 0.70
C GLU A 174 -3.13 -7.15 0.12
N TRP A 175 -2.54 -6.58 -0.94
CA TRP A 175 -1.29 -7.11 -1.50
C TRP A 175 -0.13 -7.01 -0.53
N GLN A 176 0.02 -5.91 0.21
CA GLN A 176 1.04 -5.77 1.25
C GLN A 176 1.00 -6.94 2.25
N LEU A 177 -0.19 -7.24 2.77
CA LEU A 177 -0.43 -8.32 3.72
C LEU A 177 -0.20 -9.72 3.13
N LYS A 178 -0.68 -9.97 1.91
CA LYS A 178 -0.35 -11.19 1.14
C LYS A 178 1.15 -11.35 0.94
N GLY A 179 1.85 -10.25 0.69
CA GLY A 179 3.30 -10.22 0.56
C GLY A 179 4.02 -10.65 1.84
N TYR A 180 3.63 -10.11 2.99
CA TYR A 180 4.18 -10.54 4.28
C TYR A 180 3.89 -12.01 4.58
N SER A 181 2.64 -12.43 4.35
CA SER A 181 2.22 -13.83 4.46
C SER A 181 3.12 -14.74 3.62
N TRP A 182 3.39 -14.37 2.38
CA TRP A 182 4.25 -15.16 1.50
C TRP A 182 5.72 -15.16 1.96
N ILE A 183 6.30 -14.02 2.37
CA ILE A 183 7.67 -14.00 2.89
C ILE A 183 7.79 -14.91 4.11
N SER A 184 6.82 -14.89 5.02
CA SER A 184 6.84 -15.65 6.28
C SER A 184 6.98 -17.17 6.09
N HIS A 185 6.59 -17.71 4.92
CA HIS A 185 6.78 -19.12 4.58
C HIS A 185 8.26 -19.51 4.45
N SER A 186 9.15 -18.54 4.23
CA SER A 186 10.60 -18.76 4.13
C SER A 186 11.31 -18.82 5.49
N TYR A 187 10.58 -18.62 6.57
CA TYR A 187 11.10 -18.51 7.94
C TYR A 187 10.37 -19.46 8.88
N ASP A 188 11.02 -19.83 9.98
CA ASP A 188 10.37 -20.55 11.07
C ASP A 188 9.95 -19.57 12.17
N PHE A 189 8.66 -19.26 12.23
CA PHE A 189 8.06 -18.38 13.23
C PHE A 189 7.10 -19.21 14.08
N PRO A 190 7.57 -19.80 15.19
CA PRO A 190 6.77 -20.72 16.00
C PRO A 190 5.59 -20.04 16.72
N GLU A 191 5.65 -18.71 16.87
CA GLU A 191 4.57 -17.92 17.47
C GLU A 191 3.41 -17.65 16.50
N LEU A 192 3.57 -17.93 15.20
CA LEU A 192 2.48 -17.84 14.22
C LEU A 192 1.67 -19.14 14.22
N GLU A 193 0.37 -19.04 14.46
CA GLU A 193 -0.60 -20.12 14.30
C GLU A 193 -0.91 -20.36 12.81
N THR A 194 -0.76 -19.31 11.98
CA THR A 194 -0.97 -19.36 10.53
C THR A 194 -0.05 -18.41 9.79
N LYS A 195 0.36 -18.83 8.59
CA LYS A 195 1.15 -18.02 7.63
C LYS A 195 0.35 -17.60 6.39
N THR A 196 -0.90 -18.08 6.29
CA THR A 196 -1.78 -17.81 5.14
C THR A 196 -2.82 -16.75 5.45
N ILE A 197 -3.06 -16.44 6.73
CA ILE A 197 -3.99 -15.40 7.15
C ILE A 197 -3.20 -14.29 7.82
N SER A 198 -3.51 -13.07 7.44
CA SER A 198 -2.96 -11.84 8.00
C SER A 198 -4.09 -10.86 8.30
N GLU A 199 -3.83 -9.88 9.16
CA GLU A 199 -4.83 -8.91 9.62
C GLU A 199 -4.32 -7.48 9.42
N LEU A 200 -5.16 -6.64 8.81
CA LEU A 200 -5.00 -5.19 8.81
C LEU A 200 -5.80 -4.62 9.97
N ASP A 201 -5.16 -3.83 10.82
CA ASP A 201 -5.82 -3.17 11.96
C ASP A 201 -5.75 -1.66 11.80
N TYR A 202 -6.86 -1.02 11.42
CA TYR A 202 -6.99 0.43 11.54
C TYR A 202 -7.20 0.81 12.99
N CYS A 203 -6.38 1.72 13.48
CA CYS A 203 -6.38 2.13 14.89
C CYS A 203 -6.55 3.65 15.00
N LEU A 204 -7.48 4.08 15.85
CA LEU A 204 -7.67 5.47 16.24
C LEU A 204 -6.98 5.70 17.58
N VAL A 205 -5.77 6.24 17.53
CA VAL A 205 -4.95 6.55 18.71
C VAL A 205 -4.60 8.03 18.74
N ASN A 206 -4.33 8.52 19.95
CA ASN A 206 -4.00 9.92 20.19
C ASN A 206 -2.86 10.36 19.27
N ALA A 207 -2.93 11.61 18.81
CA ALA A 207 -1.78 12.21 18.14
C ALA A 207 -0.62 12.38 19.14
N PRO A 208 0.63 12.18 18.71
CA PRO A 208 1.79 12.53 19.51
C PRO A 208 1.75 14.00 19.89
N TYR A 209 2.29 14.33 21.07
CA TYR A 209 2.34 15.70 21.56
C TYR A 209 2.95 16.68 20.56
N ASP A 210 4.11 16.35 20.00
CA ASP A 210 4.81 17.23 19.05
C ASP A 210 3.95 17.55 17.82
N LEU A 211 3.19 16.56 17.35
CA LEU A 211 2.31 16.71 16.20
C LEU A 211 1.11 17.61 16.52
N LEU A 212 0.51 17.46 17.71
CA LEU A 212 -0.56 18.33 18.19
C LEU A 212 -0.05 19.78 18.33
N MET A 213 1.12 19.96 18.94
CA MET A 213 1.72 21.28 19.12
C MET A 213 2.08 21.95 17.80
N ASP A 214 2.53 21.20 16.80
CA ASP A 214 2.83 21.75 15.48
C ASP A 214 1.57 22.18 14.72
N GLU A 215 0.46 21.46 14.85
CA GLU A 215 -0.84 21.90 14.32
C GLU A 215 -1.37 23.13 15.07
N LEU A 216 -1.20 23.20 16.39
CA LEU A 216 -1.55 24.38 17.19
C LEU A 216 -0.73 25.61 16.79
N LYS A 217 0.59 25.47 16.56
CA LYS A 217 1.44 26.58 16.09
C LYS A 217 1.02 27.06 14.69
N GLN A 218 0.70 26.15 13.77
CA GLN A 218 0.19 26.52 12.46
C GLN A 218 -1.11 27.31 12.57
N LEU A 219 -1.98 26.91 13.50
CA LEU A 219 -3.22 27.61 13.79
C LEU A 219 -2.95 29.02 14.36
N GLN A 220 -2.02 29.16 15.32
CA GLN A 220 -1.62 30.46 15.87
C GLN A 220 -1.12 31.42 14.78
N TRP A 221 -0.30 30.92 13.85
CA TRP A 221 0.20 31.71 12.72
C TRP A 221 -0.92 32.14 11.76
N LYS A 222 -1.87 31.25 11.47
CA LYS A 222 -3.02 31.57 10.60
C LYS A 222 -3.89 32.69 11.18
N HIS A 223 -4.05 32.73 12.49
CA HIS A 223 -4.84 33.74 13.20
C HIS A 223 -4.05 35.00 13.55
N ASN A 224 -2.77 35.10 13.15
CA ASN A 224 -1.86 36.20 13.52
C ASN A 224 -1.88 36.49 15.04
N VAL A 225 -1.89 35.44 15.86
CA VAL A 225 -1.87 35.60 17.32
C VAL A 225 -0.51 36.17 17.73
N ILE A 226 -0.49 37.46 18.10
CA ILE A 226 0.71 38.17 18.58
C ILE A 226 0.87 37.98 20.09
N ASP A 227 -0.25 37.97 20.82
CA ASP A 227 -0.29 37.77 22.27
C ASP A 227 -0.84 36.37 22.57
N ILE A 228 0.05 35.50 23.06
CA ILE A 228 -0.27 34.10 23.40
C ILE A 228 -1.08 34.04 24.70
N ASP A 229 -0.96 35.05 25.58
CA ASP A 229 -1.61 35.08 26.88
C ASP A 229 -3.07 35.56 26.78
N ASN A 230 -3.44 36.21 25.67
CA ASN A 230 -4.81 36.63 25.38
C ASN A 230 -5.16 36.44 23.89
N PRO A 231 -5.29 35.18 23.43
CA PRO A 231 -5.61 34.89 22.05
C PRO A 231 -7.08 35.23 21.73
N SER A 232 -7.40 35.36 20.45
CA SER A 232 -8.78 35.61 20.00
C SER A 232 -9.72 34.44 20.36
N GLU A 233 -11.00 34.75 20.58
CA GLU A 233 -12.03 33.72 20.82
C GLU A 233 -12.11 32.71 19.66
N GLU A 234 -11.94 33.17 18.43
CA GLU A 234 -11.90 32.31 17.23
C GLU A 234 -10.76 31.29 17.29
N PHE A 235 -9.56 31.70 17.73
CA PHE A 235 -8.43 30.80 17.91
C PHE A 235 -8.73 29.74 18.97
N ILE A 236 -9.29 30.15 20.11
CA ILE A 236 -9.60 29.25 21.22
C ILE A 236 -10.60 28.17 20.76
N GLU A 237 -11.65 28.53 20.03
CA GLU A 237 -12.62 27.56 19.53
C GLU A 237 -12.03 26.61 18.47
N GLU A 238 -11.20 27.11 17.54
CA GLU A 238 -10.50 26.24 16.60
C GLU A 238 -9.50 25.31 17.32
N ALA A 239 -8.81 25.77 18.36
CA ALA A 239 -7.89 24.97 19.17
C ALA A 239 -8.61 23.87 19.96
N LYS A 240 -9.76 24.18 20.57
CA LYS A 240 -10.63 23.17 21.22
C LYS A 240 -11.07 22.08 20.23
N GLN A 241 -11.46 22.47 19.02
CA GLN A 241 -11.86 21.51 18.01
C GLN A 241 -10.67 20.66 17.54
N LEU A 242 -9.48 21.25 17.43
CA LEU A 242 -8.26 20.53 17.08
C LEU A 242 -7.92 19.46 18.14
N GLU A 243 -8.01 19.78 19.43
CA GLU A 243 -7.84 18.81 20.52
C GLU A 243 -8.81 17.64 20.40
N ARG A 244 -10.10 17.93 20.18
CA ARG A 244 -11.14 16.91 19.99
C ARG A 244 -10.87 15.99 18.79
N ASN A 245 -10.23 16.53 17.75
CA ASN A 245 -9.92 15.79 16.53
C ASN A 245 -8.60 14.99 16.63
N MET A 246 -7.74 15.29 17.60
CA MET A 246 -6.41 14.67 17.74
C MET A 246 -6.26 13.82 19.00
N ILE A 247 -7.11 14.02 20.01
CA ILE A 247 -7.12 13.28 21.28
C ILE A 247 -8.40 12.45 21.37
N PHE A 248 -8.25 11.14 21.41
CA PHE A 248 -9.35 10.16 21.47
C PHE A 248 -9.44 9.40 22.78
N ASP A 249 -8.39 9.46 23.61
CA ASP A 249 -8.33 8.90 24.95
C ASP A 249 -7.69 9.90 25.91
N ILE A 250 -8.52 10.65 26.62
CA ILE A 250 -8.07 11.72 27.53
C ILE A 250 -7.32 11.15 28.73
N ALA A 251 -7.71 9.97 29.24
CA ALA A 251 -7.06 9.38 30.41
C ALA A 251 -5.61 9.01 30.07
N LYS A 252 -5.43 8.30 28.95
CA LYS A 252 -4.09 7.97 28.43
C LYS A 252 -3.28 9.22 28.10
N PHE A 253 -3.89 10.22 27.44
CA PHE A 253 -3.19 11.46 27.07
C PHE A 253 -2.67 12.23 28.30
N LYS A 254 -3.46 12.30 29.38
CA LYS A 254 -3.05 12.96 30.64
C LYS A 254 -1.95 12.21 31.37
N GLU A 255 -1.92 10.88 31.27
CA GLU A 255 -0.85 10.06 31.84
C GLU A 255 0.47 10.33 31.12
N GLU A 256 0.45 10.38 29.79
CA GLU A 256 1.63 10.65 28.96
C GLU A 256 2.10 12.11 29.04
N TYR A 257 1.15 13.05 29.09
CA TYR A 257 1.41 14.49 29.04
C TYR A 257 0.71 15.23 30.19
N PRO A 258 1.13 15.00 31.46
CA PRO A 258 0.45 15.54 32.64
C PRO A 258 0.50 17.06 32.75
N TYR A 259 1.42 17.71 32.03
CA TYR A 259 1.60 19.17 32.02
C TYR A 259 0.94 19.86 30.82
N TYR A 260 0.23 19.11 29.95
CA TYR A 260 -0.50 19.72 28.85
C TYR A 260 -1.72 20.48 29.39
N ASP A 261 -1.80 21.76 29.05
CA ASP A 261 -2.95 22.60 29.40
C ASP A 261 -3.97 22.57 28.26
N PHE A 262 -5.18 22.12 28.56
CA PHE A 262 -6.22 21.93 27.55
C PHE A 262 -6.93 23.25 27.26
N TYR A 263 -7.11 23.57 25.98
CA TYR A 263 -8.02 24.62 25.55
C TYR A 263 -9.48 24.24 25.82
N SER A 264 -9.79 22.94 25.75
CA SER A 264 -11.12 22.39 26.06
C SER A 264 -11.40 22.34 27.55
N THR A 265 -12.37 23.13 28.01
CA THR A 265 -12.82 23.12 29.41
C THR A 265 -13.59 21.87 29.79
N ILE A 266 -14.34 21.30 28.84
CA ILE A 266 -15.09 20.05 29.00
C ILE A 266 -14.38 18.94 28.23
N LEU A 267 -13.94 17.91 28.95
CA LEU A 267 -13.16 16.79 28.44
C LEU A 267 -14.03 15.51 28.37
N ASP A 268 -15.12 15.58 27.61
CA ASP A 268 -16.15 14.53 27.51
C ASP A 268 -16.15 13.78 26.16
N PHE A 269 -15.05 13.86 25.42
CA PHE A 269 -14.95 13.39 24.04
C PHE A 269 -14.03 12.17 23.85
N SER A 270 -13.68 11.46 24.94
CA SER A 270 -12.98 10.18 24.83
C SER A 270 -13.85 9.14 24.12
N ILE A 271 -13.24 8.37 23.23
CA ILE A 271 -13.89 7.28 22.51
C ILE A 271 -13.43 5.95 23.13
N PRO A 272 -14.34 5.07 23.56
CA PRO A 272 -13.98 3.78 24.16
C PRO A 272 -13.06 2.94 23.25
N PRO A 273 -12.09 2.18 23.80
CA PRO A 273 -11.13 1.41 23.00
C PRO A 273 -11.76 0.47 21.95
N PHE A 274 -12.88 -0.17 22.27
CA PHE A 274 -13.57 -1.09 21.36
C PHE A 274 -14.22 -0.40 20.15
N MET A 275 -14.37 0.93 20.18
CA MET A 275 -14.85 1.73 19.04
C MET A 275 -13.70 2.36 18.23
N ARG A 276 -12.44 2.15 18.63
CA ARG A 276 -11.24 2.75 18.03
C ARG A 276 -10.42 1.78 17.18
N ASN A 277 -10.96 0.59 16.91
CA ASN A 277 -10.28 -0.47 16.15
C ASN A 277 -11.19 -1.00 15.03
N LYS A 278 -10.66 -1.16 13.82
CA LYS A 278 -11.35 -1.78 12.68
C LYS A 278 -10.41 -2.75 11.96
N SER A 279 -10.79 -4.03 11.91
CA SER A 279 -9.93 -5.10 11.42
C SER A 279 -10.43 -5.77 10.16
N PHE A 280 -9.49 -6.17 9.31
CA PHE A 280 -9.75 -6.90 8.07
C PHE A 280 -8.79 -8.07 7.94
N ASN A 281 -9.32 -9.29 7.83
CA ASN A 281 -8.49 -10.47 7.57
C ASN A 281 -8.27 -10.63 6.06
N VAL A 282 -7.05 -10.97 5.68
CA VAL A 282 -6.62 -11.22 4.32
C VAL A 282 -6.00 -12.60 4.23
N THR A 283 -6.50 -13.39 3.28
CA THR A 283 -6.02 -14.76 3.02
C THR A 283 -5.10 -14.76 1.79
N LEU A 284 -3.96 -15.40 1.92
CA LEU A 284 -3.03 -15.72 0.84
C LEU A 284 -3.44 -17.03 0.16
N THR A 285 -3.57 -16.99 -1.16
CA THR A 285 -3.82 -18.16 -2.00
C THR A 285 -2.61 -18.52 -2.85
N GLU A 286 -2.60 -19.71 -3.45
CA GLU A 286 -1.54 -20.11 -4.38
C GLU A 286 -1.53 -19.24 -5.65
N ASP A 287 -2.70 -18.81 -6.13
CA ASP A 287 -2.78 -17.95 -7.32
C ASP A 287 -2.24 -16.55 -7.04
N ASP A 288 -2.44 -16.02 -5.83
CA ASP A 288 -1.77 -14.79 -5.40
C ASP A 288 -0.24 -14.92 -5.51
N ILE A 289 0.33 -16.04 -5.06
CA ILE A 289 1.78 -16.31 -5.15
C ILE A 289 2.24 -16.37 -6.61
N LYS A 290 1.48 -17.02 -7.49
CA LYS A 290 1.77 -17.07 -8.94
C LYS A 290 1.75 -15.67 -9.55
N HIS A 291 0.74 -14.86 -9.22
CA HIS A 291 0.64 -13.48 -9.71
C HIS A 291 1.79 -12.60 -9.22
N MET A 292 2.14 -12.67 -7.93
CA MET A 292 3.26 -11.92 -7.37
C MET A 292 4.58 -12.31 -8.03
N THR A 293 4.84 -13.61 -8.16
CA THR A 293 6.02 -14.15 -8.83
C THR A 293 6.14 -13.63 -10.27
N ARG A 294 5.03 -13.68 -11.03
CA ARG A 294 4.97 -13.20 -12.41
C ARG A 294 5.28 -11.69 -12.50
N ARG A 295 4.54 -10.85 -11.77
CA ARG A 295 4.69 -9.38 -11.82
C ARG A 295 6.08 -8.91 -11.38
N ILE A 296 6.66 -9.54 -10.35
CA ILE A 296 8.00 -9.19 -9.87
C ILE A 296 9.07 -9.61 -10.88
N THR A 297 8.91 -10.76 -11.56
CA THR A 297 9.84 -11.19 -12.61
C THR A 297 9.82 -10.22 -13.78
N MET A 298 8.64 -9.83 -14.27
CA MET A 298 8.50 -8.82 -15.32
C MET A 298 9.12 -7.47 -14.91
N ALA A 299 8.90 -7.06 -13.65
CA ALA A 299 9.48 -5.84 -13.11
C ALA A 299 11.01 -5.87 -13.07
N ARG A 300 11.63 -7.00 -12.72
CA ARG A 300 13.09 -7.18 -12.75
C ARG A 300 13.64 -7.06 -14.15
N GLU A 301 13.03 -7.76 -15.10
CA GLU A 301 13.45 -7.72 -16.50
C GLU A 301 13.39 -6.28 -17.04
N TRP A 302 12.31 -5.57 -16.75
CA TRP A 302 12.16 -4.17 -17.10
C TRP A 302 13.27 -3.29 -16.50
N LEU A 303 13.54 -3.42 -15.19
CA LEU A 303 14.58 -2.64 -14.50
C LEU A 303 15.98 -2.94 -15.06
N VAL A 304 16.29 -4.22 -15.32
CA VAL A 304 17.56 -4.67 -15.90
C VAL A 304 17.76 -4.12 -17.31
N ASN A 305 16.71 -4.12 -18.14
CA ASN A 305 16.77 -3.55 -19.49
C ASN A 305 16.97 -2.03 -19.44
N LYS A 306 16.23 -1.34 -18.55
CA LYS A 306 16.41 0.10 -18.31
C LYS A 306 17.83 0.45 -17.86
N GLU A 307 18.42 -0.38 -16.99
CA GLU A 307 19.80 -0.22 -16.53
C GLU A 307 20.79 -0.33 -17.69
N LYS A 308 20.68 -1.36 -18.53
CA LYS A 308 21.52 -1.54 -19.72
C LYS A 308 21.41 -0.37 -20.70
N GLU A 309 20.19 0.10 -20.97
CA GLU A 309 19.94 1.25 -21.83
C GLU A 309 20.58 2.52 -21.27
N THR A 310 20.41 2.75 -19.97
CA THR A 310 20.97 3.94 -19.29
C THR A 310 22.49 3.89 -19.29
N LEU A 311 23.10 2.74 -19.01
CA LEU A 311 24.55 2.56 -19.09
C LEU A 311 25.09 2.80 -20.50
N LYS A 312 24.36 2.36 -21.54
CA LYS A 312 24.69 2.63 -22.94
C LYS A 312 24.60 4.12 -23.28
N GLN A 313 23.58 4.82 -22.79
CA GLN A 313 23.46 6.27 -22.96
C GLN A 313 24.61 7.00 -22.27
N ILE A 314 24.96 6.61 -21.05
CA ILE A 314 26.12 7.16 -20.32
C ILE A 314 27.41 6.93 -21.11
N SER A 315 27.61 5.75 -21.70
CA SER A 315 28.81 5.45 -22.49
C SER A 315 28.88 6.23 -23.81
N ASN A 316 27.74 6.50 -24.44
CA ASN A 316 27.67 7.28 -25.68
C ASN A 316 27.87 8.78 -25.43
N GLY A 317 27.56 9.26 -24.22
CA GLY A 317 27.67 10.67 -23.87
C GLY A 317 26.82 11.56 -24.78
N TRP A 318 27.38 12.68 -25.21
CA TRP A 318 26.71 13.66 -26.09
C TRP A 318 26.75 13.28 -27.59
N ASN A 319 27.29 12.10 -27.96
CA ASN A 319 27.56 11.74 -29.36
C ASN A 319 26.40 11.00 -30.06
N ASN A 320 25.16 11.23 -29.63
CA ASN A 320 23.96 10.72 -30.32
C ASN A 320 23.37 11.78 -31.26
#